data_AF-A0A0N0NN06-F1
#
_entry.id   AF-A0A0N0NN06-F1
#
_cell.length_a   1.000
_cell.length_b   1.000
_cell.length_c   1.000
_cell.angle_alpha   90.00
_cell.angle_beta   90.00
_cell.angle_gamma   90.00
#
_symmetry.space_group_name_H-M   'P 1'
#
loop_
_entity.id
_entity.type
_entity.pdbx_description
1 polymer ?
#
loop_
_entity_poly.entity_id
_entity_poly.type
_entity_poly.pdbx_seq_one_letter_code
_entity_poly.pdbx_strand_id
1 'polypeptide(L)'
;MSSYLSSASASILEYDVEQGRLCVEHAFPADAHPTPKAYIDMNVVLGSMKRQDLGIGMWLNTVGYVRPSLEDSSGALPSLVQIPIVQAVMMWPAGSLNVQRYETTLQATIAHLRTSQRPPFYESEDSDSESDES
;
A
#
# COMPACT_ATOMS: atom_id res chain seq x y z
N MET A 1 10.01 -8.86 13.80
CA MET A 1 9.52 -8.86 12.40
C MET A 1 8.20 -8.09 12.38
N SER A 2 8.20 -6.86 11.87
CA SER A 2 6.99 -6.02 11.84
C SER A 2 6.25 -6.30 10.54
N SER A 3 5.21 -7.12 10.59
CA SER A 3 4.30 -7.38 9.46
C SER A 3 3.17 -6.37 9.49
N TYR A 4 3.19 -5.41 8.56
CA TYR A 4 2.12 -4.43 8.42
C TYR A 4 0.97 -5.04 7.61
N LEU A 5 -0.25 -4.93 8.15
CA LEU A 5 -1.48 -5.24 7.42
C LEU A 5 -1.75 -4.08 6.47
N SER A 6 -1.78 -4.35 5.17
CA SER A 6 -2.05 -3.34 4.15
C SER A 6 -3.42 -3.59 3.53
N SER A 7 -4.19 -2.52 3.32
CA SER A 7 -5.46 -2.53 2.60
C SER A 7 -5.39 -1.56 1.43
N ALA A 8 -5.72 -2.02 0.23
CA ALA A 8 -5.72 -1.20 -0.97
C ALA A 8 -6.78 -1.66 -1.99
N SER A 9 -7.26 -0.72 -2.79
CA SER A 9 -8.09 -0.98 -3.97
C SER A 9 -7.26 -0.79 -5.24
N ALA A 10 -7.32 -1.72 -6.18
CA ALA A 10 -6.57 -1.64 -7.43
C ALA A 10 -7.31 -2.40 -8.55
N SER A 11 -7.00 -2.08 -9.80
CA SER A 11 -7.57 -2.73 -10.98
C SER A 11 -6.71 -3.90 -11.45
N ILE A 12 -7.36 -5.00 -11.86
CA ILE A 12 -6.67 -6.19 -12.38
C ILE A 12 -6.09 -5.91 -13.77
N LEU A 13 -4.78 -6.10 -13.93
CA LEU A 13 -4.09 -5.98 -15.21
C LEU A 13 -3.94 -7.35 -15.88
N GLU A 14 -3.47 -8.35 -15.14
CA GLU A 14 -3.22 -9.71 -15.64
C GLU A 14 -3.43 -10.74 -14.53
N TYR A 15 -3.73 -11.97 -14.95
CA TYR A 15 -3.90 -13.11 -14.05
C TYR A 15 -2.96 -14.24 -14.46
N ASP A 16 -2.02 -14.56 -13.56
CA ASP A 16 -1.14 -15.72 -13.67
C ASP A 16 -1.82 -16.92 -13.00
N VAL A 17 -2.34 -17.81 -13.84
CA VAL A 17 -3.05 -19.03 -13.41
C VAL A 17 -2.09 -20.05 -12.82
N GLU A 18 -0.84 -20.11 -13.29
CA GLU A 18 0.13 -21.12 -12.85
C GLU A 18 0.60 -20.84 -11.42
N GLN A 19 0.78 -19.56 -11.10
CA GLN A 19 1.22 -19.14 -9.76
C GLN A 19 0.07 -18.75 -8.83
N GLY A 20 -1.16 -18.64 -9.35
CA GLY A 20 -2.30 -18.13 -8.59
C GLY A 20 -2.08 -16.69 -8.13
N ARG A 21 -1.61 -15.83 -9.05
CA ARG A 21 -1.25 -14.44 -8.76
C ARG A 21 -2.00 -13.47 -9.66
N LEU A 22 -2.40 -12.34 -9.09
CA LEU A 22 -2.95 -11.20 -9.83
C LEU A 22 -1.90 -10.10 -9.89
N CYS A 23 -1.70 -9.52 -11.06
CA CYS A 23 -1.04 -8.23 -11.16
C CYS A 23 -2.12 -7.16 -11.12
N VAL A 24 -1.97 -6.22 -10.20
CA VAL A 24 -2.88 -5.09 -10.08
C VAL A 24 -2.11 -3.80 -10.26
N GLU A 25 -2.80 -2.80 -10.79
CA GLU A 25 -2.25 -1.46 -10.92
C GLU A 25 -3.23 -0.43 -10.35
N HIS A 26 -2.66 0.69 -9.93
CA HIS A 26 -3.43 1.87 -9.56
C HIS A 26 -2.70 3.09 -10.11
N ALA A 27 -3.37 3.89 -10.93
CA ALA A 27 -2.84 5.15 -11.47
C ALA A 27 -2.80 6.29 -10.43
N PHE A 28 -2.60 5.95 -9.15
CA PHE A 28 -2.51 6.90 -8.04
C PHE A 28 -1.23 6.67 -7.24
N PRO A 29 -0.50 7.74 -6.86
CA PRO A 29 -0.77 9.12 -7.24
C PRO A 29 -0.44 9.35 -8.74
N ALA A 30 -1.15 10.28 -9.39
CA ALA A 30 -1.12 10.44 -10.85
C ALA A 30 0.25 10.85 -11.42
N ASP A 31 1.13 11.35 -10.56
CA ASP A 31 2.52 11.74 -10.84
C ASP A 31 3.52 10.58 -10.69
N ALA A 32 3.09 9.40 -10.25
CA ALA A 32 3.96 8.24 -10.13
C ALA A 32 4.27 7.63 -11.50
N HIS A 33 5.54 7.69 -11.89
CA HIS A 33 6.07 7.04 -13.09
C HIS A 33 7.26 6.12 -12.74
N PRO A 34 7.18 4.81 -13.06
CA PRO A 34 6.07 4.11 -13.72
C PRO A 34 4.82 3.99 -12.84
N THR A 35 3.66 3.73 -13.46
CA THR A 35 2.39 3.48 -12.75
C THR A 35 2.61 2.42 -11.66
N PRO A 36 2.22 2.68 -10.40
CA PRO A 36 2.35 1.72 -9.32
C PRO A 36 1.66 0.39 -9.62
N LYS A 37 2.41 -0.70 -9.47
CA LYS A 37 1.93 -2.07 -9.63
C LYS A 37 2.17 -2.86 -8.36
N ALA A 38 1.39 -3.91 -8.15
CA ALA A 38 1.59 -4.89 -7.10
C ALA A 38 1.17 -6.29 -7.60
N TYR A 39 1.86 -7.31 -7.10
CA TYR A 39 1.43 -8.69 -7.27
C TYR A 39 0.65 -9.15 -6.04
N ILE A 40 -0.49 -9.81 -6.23
CA ILE A 40 -1.30 -10.36 -5.16
C ILE A 40 -1.28 -11.88 -5.29
N ASP A 41 -0.69 -12.54 -4.30
CA ASP A 41 -0.77 -13.99 -4.12
C ASP A 41 -2.13 -14.32 -3.50
N MET A 42 -3.01 -14.91 -4.30
CA MET A 42 -4.38 -15.21 -3.93
C MET A 42 -4.61 -16.67 -3.55
N ASN A 43 -3.55 -17.50 -3.48
CA ASN A 43 -3.67 -18.95 -3.27
C ASN A 43 -4.48 -19.31 -2.01
N VAL A 44 -4.38 -18.51 -0.95
CA VAL A 44 -5.10 -18.71 0.32
C VAL A 44 -6.60 -18.44 0.19
N VAL A 45 -7.00 -17.54 -0.72
CA VAL A 45 -8.38 -17.04 -0.84
C VAL A 45 -9.07 -17.47 -2.15
N LEU A 46 -8.38 -18.24 -3.01
CA LEU A 46 -8.91 -18.73 -4.30
C LEU A 46 -10.31 -19.37 -4.16
N GLY A 47 -10.54 -20.16 -3.11
CA GLY A 47 -11.81 -20.83 -2.88
C GLY A 47 -13.00 -19.90 -2.61
N SER A 48 -12.75 -18.64 -2.24
CA SER A 48 -13.78 -17.63 -1.98
C SER A 48 -14.12 -16.75 -3.19
N MET A 49 -13.31 -16.84 -4.26
CA MET A 49 -13.42 -15.97 -5.44
C MET A 49 -14.15 -16.65 -6.59
N LYS A 50 -15.06 -15.94 -7.24
CA LYS A 50 -15.70 -16.40 -8.48
C LYS A 50 -14.91 -15.89 -9.66
N ARG A 51 -14.86 -16.68 -10.74
CA ARG A 51 -14.19 -16.28 -11.99
C ARG A 51 -14.73 -14.98 -12.58
N GLN A 52 -16.01 -14.70 -12.38
CA GLN A 52 -16.70 -13.49 -12.86
C GLN A 52 -16.18 -12.23 -12.17
N ASP A 53 -15.64 -12.38 -10.95
CA ASP A 53 -15.15 -11.30 -10.12
C ASP A 53 -13.68 -10.93 -10.42
N LEU A 54 -12.99 -11.76 -11.23
CA LEU A 54 -11.56 -11.64 -11.55
C LEU A 54 -11.30 -11.16 -12.99
N GLY A 55 -12.23 -10.38 -13.55
CA GLY A 55 -12.08 -9.82 -14.90
C GLY A 55 -11.01 -8.74 -14.98
N ILE A 56 -10.29 -8.68 -16.10
CA ILE A 56 -9.35 -7.58 -16.39
C ILE A 56 -10.10 -6.25 -16.33
N GLY A 57 -9.51 -5.25 -15.68
CA GLY A 57 -10.10 -3.93 -15.45
C GLY A 57 -11.11 -3.86 -14.29
N MET A 58 -11.45 -4.99 -13.66
CA MET A 58 -12.27 -5.00 -12.45
C MET A 58 -11.49 -4.47 -11.26
N TRP A 59 -12.17 -3.75 -10.39
CA TRP A 59 -11.60 -3.24 -9.15
C TRP A 59 -11.84 -4.23 -8.01
N LEU A 60 -10.79 -4.50 -7.26
CA LEU A 60 -10.81 -5.37 -6.09
C LEU A 60 -10.30 -4.61 -4.88
N ASN A 61 -10.87 -4.92 -3.73
CA ASN A 61 -10.29 -4.59 -2.44
C ASN A 61 -9.49 -5.80 -1.96
N THR A 62 -8.27 -5.56 -1.49
CA THR A 62 -7.39 -6.60 -0.97
C THR A 62 -6.82 -6.18 0.37
N VAL A 63 -6.87 -7.12 1.32
CA VAL A 63 -6.19 -7.01 2.60
C VAL A 63 -5.22 -8.18 2.73
N GLY A 64 -3.97 -7.85 3.07
CA GLY A 64 -2.92 -8.86 3.12
C GLY A 64 -1.64 -8.39 3.77
N TYR A 65 -0.68 -9.30 3.76
CA TYR A 65 0.67 -9.04 4.23
C TYR A 65 1.58 -8.75 3.05
N VAL A 66 2.31 -7.64 3.13
CA VAL A 66 3.37 -7.36 2.16
C VAL A 66 4.54 -8.29 2.45
N ARG A 67 4.91 -9.12 1.47
CA ARG A 67 6.08 -9.98 1.56
C ARG A 67 7.32 -9.15 1.22
N PRO A 68 8.38 -9.21 2.05
CA PRO A 68 9.66 -8.62 1.69
C PRO A 68 10.20 -9.31 0.45
N SER A 69 10.77 -8.55 -0.49
CA SER A 69 11.49 -9.14 -1.62
C SER A 69 12.69 -9.90 -1.09
N LEU A 70 12.86 -11.17 -1.48
CA LEU A 70 14.00 -11.99 -1.06
C LEU A 70 15.35 -11.41 -1.53
N GLU A 71 15.33 -10.48 -2.50
CA GLU A 71 16.51 -9.80 -3.02
C GLU A 71 17.13 -8.80 -2.03
N ASP A 72 16.40 -8.35 -1.00
CA ASP A 72 16.93 -7.42 0.02
C ASP A 72 17.97 -8.06 0.95
N SER A 73 18.11 -9.40 0.93
CA SER A 73 19.03 -10.14 1.81
C SER A 73 20.39 -10.46 1.18
N SER A 74 20.52 -10.32 -0.14
CA SER A 74 21.80 -10.44 -0.83
C SER A 74 22.20 -9.05 -1.29
N GLY A 75 23.37 -8.54 -0.91
CA GLY A 75 23.85 -7.17 -1.21
C GLY A 75 24.09 -6.85 -2.69
N ALA A 76 23.19 -7.27 -3.56
CA ALA A 76 23.11 -6.92 -4.97
C ALA A 76 22.49 -5.52 -5.12
N LEU A 77 23.00 -4.78 -6.09
CA LEU A 77 22.69 -3.38 -6.37
C LEU A 77 21.18 -3.07 -6.37
N PRO A 78 20.72 -1.96 -5.77
CA PRO A 78 19.31 -1.57 -5.77
C PRO A 78 18.95 -0.97 -7.13
N SER A 79 18.68 -1.80 -8.14
CA SER A 79 18.53 -1.27 -9.51
C SER A 79 17.43 -1.88 -10.37
N LEU A 80 16.40 -2.49 -9.77
CA LEU A 80 15.10 -2.63 -10.42
C LEU A 80 14.00 -2.23 -9.44
N VAL A 81 12.99 -1.51 -9.93
CA VAL A 81 11.77 -1.18 -9.19
C VAL A 81 11.18 -2.48 -8.67
N GLN A 82 11.37 -2.78 -7.38
CA GLN A 82 10.81 -3.96 -6.76
C GLN A 82 9.29 -3.80 -6.68
N ILE A 83 8.56 -4.60 -7.46
CA ILE A 83 7.10 -4.63 -7.41
C ILE A 83 6.71 -5.43 -6.15
N PRO A 84 5.98 -4.83 -5.19
CA PRO A 84 5.62 -5.50 -3.96
C PRO A 84 4.71 -6.71 -4.22
N ILE A 85 4.94 -7.79 -3.46
CA ILE A 85 4.08 -8.98 -3.46
C ILE A 85 3.26 -8.97 -2.17
N VAL A 86 1.94 -9.04 -2.30
CA VAL A 86 0.99 -9.08 -1.19
C VAL A 86 0.39 -10.47 -1.10
N GLN A 87 0.53 -11.12 0.05
CA GLN A 87 -0.22 -12.33 0.36
C GLN A 87 -1.61 -11.96 0.83
N ALA A 88 -2.63 -12.25 0.01
CA ALA A 88 -4.01 -11.94 0.34
C ALA A 88 -4.52 -12.84 1.47
N VAL A 89 -5.13 -12.21 2.47
CA VAL A 89 -5.91 -12.88 3.53
C VAL A 89 -7.40 -12.67 3.30
N MET A 90 -7.76 -11.55 2.68
CA MET A 90 -9.14 -11.23 2.31
C MET A 90 -9.14 -10.45 1.00
N MET A 91 -10.06 -10.79 0.11
CA MET A 91 -10.30 -10.05 -1.13
C MET A 91 -11.80 -9.99 -1.41
N TRP A 92 -12.26 -8.94 -2.09
CA TRP A 92 -13.62 -8.84 -2.59
C TRP A 92 -13.74 -7.82 -3.74
N PRO A 93 -14.72 -7.98 -4.65
CA PRO A 93 -15.01 -6.97 -5.67
C PRO A 93 -15.37 -5.62 -5.06
N ALA A 94 -14.79 -4.55 -5.59
CA ALA A 94 -15.12 -3.19 -5.18
C ALA A 94 -16.45 -2.69 -5.81
N GLY A 95 -16.96 -3.40 -6.83
CA GLY A 95 -18.18 -3.01 -7.56
C GLY A 95 -18.00 -1.71 -8.32
N SER A 96 -19.04 -0.87 -8.37
CA SER A 96 -18.98 0.47 -8.97
C SER A 96 -18.21 1.43 -8.05
N LEU A 97 -16.89 1.37 -8.11
CA LEU A 97 -16.00 2.24 -7.36
C LEU A 97 -15.91 3.62 -8.02
N ASN A 98 -16.22 4.68 -7.27
CA ASN A 98 -15.88 6.04 -7.66
C ASN A 98 -14.42 6.31 -7.25
N VAL A 99 -13.50 6.13 -8.19
CA VAL A 99 -12.06 6.24 -7.98
C VAL A 99 -11.67 7.60 -7.40
N GLN A 100 -12.22 8.70 -7.96
CA GLN A 100 -11.95 10.06 -7.47
C GLN A 100 -12.32 10.24 -6.00
N ARG A 101 -13.48 9.72 -5.58
CA ARG A 101 -13.95 9.81 -4.19
C ARG A 101 -13.09 8.95 -3.27
N TYR A 102 -12.70 7.76 -3.73
CA TYR A 102 -11.80 6.87 -2.99
C TYR A 102 -10.46 7.56 -2.74
N GLU A 103 -9.82 8.09 -3.79
CA GLU A 103 -8.53 8.79 -3.70
C GLU A 103 -8.59 10.01 -2.77
N THR A 104 -9.63 10.84 -2.90
CA THR A 104 -9.82 12.02 -2.04
C THR A 104 -9.95 11.62 -0.56
N THR A 105 -10.72 10.56 -0.28
CA THR A 105 -10.91 10.06 1.09
C THR A 105 -9.63 9.44 1.65
N LEU A 106 -8.90 8.70 0.81
CA LEU A 106 -7.62 8.08 1.15
C LEU A 106 -6.59 9.16 1.52
N GLN A 107 -6.45 10.21 0.70
CA GLN A 107 -5.55 11.33 0.99
C GLN A 107 -5.91 12.03 2.30
N ALA A 108 -7.19 12.33 2.53
CA ALA A 108 -7.65 12.96 3.77
C ALA A 108 -7.35 12.08 4.99
N THR A 109 -7.54 10.77 4.87
CA THR A 109 -7.25 9.80 5.94
C THR A 109 -5.75 9.72 6.22
N ILE A 110 -4.92 9.64 5.18
CA ILE A 110 -3.45 9.63 5.32
C ILE A 110 -2.97 10.93 5.97
N ALA A 111 -3.50 12.09 5.55
CA ALA A 111 -3.17 13.38 6.16
C ALA A 111 -3.54 13.41 7.65
N HIS A 112 -4.74 12.94 7.99
CA HIS A 112 -5.20 12.89 9.39
C HIS A 112 -4.36 11.96 10.27
N LEU A 113 -3.95 10.80 9.75
CA LEU A 113 -3.05 9.89 10.46
C LEU A 113 -1.66 10.51 10.67
N ARG A 114 -1.14 11.22 9.66
CA ARG A 114 0.15 11.95 9.78
C ARG A 114 0.09 13.06 10.84
N THR A 115 -1.02 13.81 10.91
CA THR A 115 -1.16 14.85 11.94
C THR A 115 -1.30 14.27 13.35
N SER A 116 -1.95 13.12 13.48
CA SER A 116 -2.15 12.46 14.78
C SER A 116 -0.88 11.79 15.32
N GLN A 117 0.08 11.47 14.45
CA GLN A 117 1.37 10.88 14.85
C GLN A 117 2.49 11.91 15.08
N ARG A 118 2.24 13.21 14.88
CA ARG A 118 3.22 14.24 15.24
C ARG A 118 3.30 14.30 16.78
N PRO A 119 4.45 14.06 17.40
CA PRO A 119 4.59 14.24 18.84
C PRO A 119 4.24 15.70 19.19
N PRO A 120 3.63 15.97 20.36
CA PRO A 120 3.35 17.34 20.78
C PRO A 120 4.65 18.14 20.72
N PHE A 121 4.59 19.28 20.03
CA PHE A 121 5.67 20.24 19.97
C PHE A 121 5.87 20.74 21.41
N TYR A 122 6.94 20.30 22.08
CA TYR A 122 7.39 20.98 23.28
C TYR A 122 7.98 22.30 22.80
N GLU A 123 7.26 23.41 23.03
CA GLU A 123 7.89 24.73 23.09
C GLU A 123 8.97 24.63 24.17
N SER A 124 10.23 24.66 23.73
CA SER A 124 11.35 24.89 24.64
C SER A 124 11.12 26.26 25.25
N GLU A 125 10.68 26.29 26.50
CA GLU A 125 10.75 27.49 27.32
C GLU A 125 12.22 27.91 27.33
N ASP A 126 12.52 28.97 26.58
CA ASP A 126 13.82 29.63 26.59
C ASP A 126 14.13 29.98 28.05
N SER A 127 15.02 29.19 28.64
CA SER A 127 15.55 29.45 29.98
C SER A 127 16.48 30.64 29.86
N ASP A 128 15.95 31.84 30.08
CA ASP A 128 16.71 33.06 30.36
C ASP A 128 17.70 32.77 31.49
N SER A 129 18.93 32.47 31.10
CA SER A 129 20.06 32.34 32.01
C SER A 129 20.64 33.73 32.21
N GLU A 130 20.07 34.44 33.17
CA GLU A 130 20.58 35.69 33.71
C GLU A 130 22.02 35.47 34.18
N SER A 131 22.97 36.01 33.40
CA SER A 131 24.41 35.90 33.65
C SER A 131 24.86 37.17 34.36
N ASP A 132 24.81 37.16 35.69
CA ASP A 132 25.56 38.11 36.52
C ASP A 132 27.05 37.69 36.52
N GLU A 133 27.90 38.41 35.79
CA GLU A 133 29.35 38.41 36.00
C GLU A 133 29.76 39.70 36.72
N SER A 134 30.39 39.51 37.90
CA SER A 134 31.01 40.54 38.75
C SER A 134 32.48 40.76 38.42
#